data_AF-A0A2P6PSI6-F1
#
_entry.id   AF-A0A2P6PSI6-F1
#
_cell.length_a   1.000
_cell.length_b   1.000
_cell.length_c   1.000
_cell.angle_alpha   90.00
_cell.angle_beta   90.00
_cell.angle_gamma   90.00
#
_symmetry.space_group_name_H-M   'P 1'
#
loop_
_entity.id
_entity.type
_entity.pdbx_description
1 polymer ?
#
loop_
_entity_poly.entity_id
_entity_poly.type
_entity_poly.pdbx_seq_one_letter_code
_entity_poly.pdbx_strand_id
1 'polypeptide(L)'
;MWIVAAVAWEAGKPLVIEEVEVAPPQKHEVRLKILFTALCHTDIYFCEAKMLYVGQNPLFPRILGHEPGGIVESIGQGVTEL
;
A
#
# COMPACT_ATOMS: atom_id res chain seq x y z
N MET A 1 -6.02 -13.15 -3.05
CA MET A 1 -5.72 -13.00 -4.49
C MET A 1 -4.26 -12.66 -4.61
N TRP A 2 -3.51 -13.43 -5.40
CA TRP A 2 -2.10 -13.16 -5.66
C TRP A 2 -1.92 -12.00 -6.63
N ILE A 3 -1.07 -11.04 -6.27
CA ILE A 3 -0.73 -9.88 -7.08
C ILE A 3 0.76 -9.57 -6.96
N VAL A 4 1.29 -8.82 -7.92
CA VAL A 4 2.65 -8.29 -7.85
C VAL A 4 2.64 -6.94 -7.15
N ALA A 5 3.49 -6.75 -6.14
CA ALA A 5 3.63 -5.50 -5.38
C ALA A 5 5.09 -5.10 -5.21
N ALA A 6 5.33 -3.81 -5.02
CA ALA A 6 6.63 -3.29 -4.59
C ALA A 6 6.67 -3.20 -3.06
N VAL A 7 7.51 -4.03 -2.42
CA VAL A 7 7.61 -4.17 -0.97
C VAL A 7 8.88 -3.50 -0.47
N ALA A 8 8.73 -2.60 0.50
CA ALA A 8 9.84 -2.08 1.29
C ALA A 8 10.07 -3.01 2.49
N TRP A 9 11.17 -3.75 2.48
CA TRP A 9 11.55 -4.66 3.59
C TRP A 9 12.26 -3.95 4.73
N GLU A 10 13.07 -2.95 4.42
CA GLU A 10 13.90 -2.23 5.37
C GLU A 10 14.05 -0.77 4.94
N ALA A 11 14.34 0.10 5.91
CA ALA A 11 14.55 1.52 5.67
C ALA A 11 15.68 1.79 4.67
N GLY A 12 15.40 2.60 3.66
CA GLY A 12 16.40 3.08 2.68
C GLY A 12 16.94 2.00 1.73
N LYS A 13 16.39 0.78 1.75
CA LYS A 13 16.71 -0.24 0.75
C LYS A 13 15.83 -0.06 -0.49
N PRO A 14 16.31 -0.47 -1.69
CA PRO A 14 15.46 -0.54 -2.86
C PRO A 14 14.22 -1.42 -2.61
N LEU A 15 13.09 -1.04 -3.21
CA LEU A 15 11.88 -1.85 -3.18
C LEU A 15 12.11 -3.17 -3.92
N VAL A 16 11.55 -4.26 -3.39
CA VAL A 16 11.57 -5.58 -4.02
C VAL A 16 10.22 -5.85 -4.67
N ILE A 17 10.23 -6.32 -5.91
CA ILE A 17 9.01 -6.73 -6.61
C ILE A 17 8.69 -8.17 -6.22
N GLU A 18 7.55 -8.38 -5.57
CA GLU A 18 7.17 -9.69 -5.03
C GLU A 18 5.72 -10.05 -5.34
N GLU A 19 5.45 -11.35 -5.39
CA GLU A 19 4.09 -11.88 -5.33
C GLU A 19 3.60 -11.87 -3.89
N VAL A 20 2.47 -11.20 -3.66
CA VAL A 20 1.85 -11.10 -2.34
C VAL A 20 0.40 -11.55 -2.42
N GLU A 21 -0.10 -12.11 -1.32
CA GLU A 21 -1.51 -12.46 -1.19
C GLU A 21 -2.30 -11.30 -0.56
N VAL A 22 -3.26 -10.77 -1.30
CA VAL A 22 -4.24 -9.81 -0.79
C VAL A 22 -5.51 -10.55 -0.38
N ALA A 23 -5.85 -10.50 0.90
CA ALA A 23 -7.06 -11.11 1.45
C ALA A 23 -8.35 -10.56 0.79
N PRO A 24 -9.48 -11.28 0.85
CA PRO A 24 -10.79 -10.69 0.53
C PRO A 24 -11.12 -9.51 1.47
N PRO A 25 -11.86 -8.49 1.00
CA PRO A 25 -12.27 -7.37 1.85
C PRO A 25 -13.20 -7.85 2.96
N GLN A 26 -12.95 -7.38 4.19
CA GLN A 26 -13.81 -7.61 5.33
C GLN A 26 -14.99 -6.63 5.37
N LYS A 27 -15.80 -6.68 6.42
CA LYS A 27 -16.91 -5.75 6.63
C LYS A 27 -16.41 -4.29 6.56
N HIS A 28 -17.09 -3.46 5.78
CA HIS A 28 -16.75 -2.05 5.54
C HIS A 28 -15.40 -1.80 4.82
N GLU A 29 -14.81 -2.81 4.17
CA GLU A 29 -13.61 -2.65 3.36
C GLU A 29 -13.92 -2.72 1.86
N VAL A 30 -13.09 -2.08 1.03
CA VAL A 30 -13.16 -2.13 -0.43
C VAL A 30 -11.83 -2.64 -0.95
N ARG A 31 -11.86 -3.59 -1.89
CA ARG A 31 -10.67 -4.05 -2.60
C ARG A 31 -10.62 -3.43 -3.98
N LEU A 32 -9.53 -2.73 -4.26
CA LEU A 32 -9.28 -2.04 -5.52
C LEU A 32 -8.28 -2.81 -6.38
N LYS A 33 -8.52 -2.86 -7.69
CA LYS A 33 -7.49 -3.19 -8.67
C LYS A 33 -6.83 -1.90 -9.13
N ILE A 34 -5.61 -1.68 -8.69
CA ILE A 34 -4.82 -0.50 -9.04
C ILE A 34 -4.36 -0.64 -10.49
N LEU A 35 -4.61 0.39 -11.31
CA LEU A 35 -4.20 0.44 -12.71
C LEU A 35 -2.98 1.34 -12.88
N PHE A 36 -2.96 2.45 -12.14
CA PHE A 36 -1.89 3.44 -12.14
C PHE A 36 -1.67 3.92 -10.70
N THR A 37 -0.43 4.30 -10.36
CA THR A 37 -0.12 4.98 -9.11
C THR A 37 1.07 5.91 -9.36
N ALA A 38 1.05 7.09 -8.76
CA ALA A 38 2.17 8.01 -8.79
C ALA A 38 3.07 7.83 -7.55
N LEU A 39 4.29 8.37 -7.63
CA LEU A 39 5.19 8.52 -6.49
C LEU A 39 5.19 9.96 -6.04
N CYS A 40 5.00 10.15 -4.74
CA CYS A 40 5.15 11.43 -4.09
C CYS A 40 6.36 11.39 -3.15
N HIS A 41 6.91 12.57 -2.82
CA HIS A 41 8.03 12.69 -1.89
C HIS A 41 7.74 12.00 -0.55
N THR A 42 6.48 11.99 -0.11
CA THR A 42 6.05 11.30 1.12
C THR A 42 6.36 9.80 1.08
N ASP A 43 6.20 9.12 -0.05
CA ASP A 43 6.50 7.69 -0.17
C ASP A 43 7.99 7.42 0.09
N ILE A 44 8.86 8.26 -0.46
CA ILE A 44 10.31 8.19 -0.25
C ILE A 44 10.65 8.51 1.20
N TYR A 45 10.05 9.56 1.76
CA TYR A 45 10.24 9.98 3.15
C TYR A 45 9.89 8.85 4.14
N PHE A 46 8.83 8.06 3.86
CA PHE A 46 8.47 6.87 4.64
C PHE A 46 9.42 5.68 4.35
N CYS A 47 9.76 5.43 3.07
CA CYS A 47 10.65 4.35 2.67
C CYS A 47 12.03 4.46 3.32
N GLU A 48 12.54 5.68 3.53
CA GLU A 48 13.82 5.96 4.16
C GLU A 48 13.73 6.09 5.68
N ALA A 49 12.57 5.84 6.29
CA ALA A 49 12.32 5.98 7.73
C ALA A 49 12.66 7.36 8.32
N LYS A 50 12.62 8.42 7.50
CA LYS A 50 12.97 9.78 7.92
C LYS A 50 11.91 10.42 8.85
N MET A 51 10.81 9.72 9.11
CA MET A 51 9.74 10.10 10.06
C MET A 51 10.16 10.00 11.52
N LEU A 52 11.29 9.37 11.83
CA LEU A 52 11.79 9.25 13.21
C LEU A 52 11.91 10.63 13.89
N TYR A 53 12.18 11.70 13.12
CA TYR A 53 12.26 13.07 13.63
C TYR A 53 10.90 13.67 14.05
N VAL A 54 9.77 13.05 13.70
CA VAL A 54 8.41 13.47 14.07
C VAL A 54 7.72 12.49 15.03
N GLY A 55 8.48 11.61 15.68
CA GLY A 55 7.98 10.71 16.73
C GLY A 55 7.19 9.50 16.20
N GLN A 56 7.23 9.23 14.90
CA GLN A 56 6.60 8.05 14.32
C GLN A 56 7.62 6.93 14.14
N ASN A 57 7.32 5.75 14.71
CA ASN A 57 8.13 4.56 14.46
C ASN A 57 7.92 4.08 13.01
N PRO A 58 8.99 3.88 12.24
CA PRO A 58 8.89 3.28 10.93
C PRO A 58 8.41 1.82 11.07
N LEU A 59 7.44 1.42 10.23
CA LEU A 59 6.94 0.04 10.20
C LEU A 59 7.33 -0.60 8.88
N PHE A 60 8.04 -1.71 8.96
CA PHE A 60 8.43 -2.57 7.85
C PHE A 60 8.17 -4.04 8.21
N PRO A 61 7.89 -4.92 7.23
CA PRO A 61 7.76 -4.62 5.79
C PRO A 61 6.49 -3.81 5.47
N ARG A 62 6.52 -3.07 4.35
CA ARG A 62 5.41 -2.19 3.95
C ARG A 62 5.28 -2.08 2.44
N ILE A 63 4.03 -2.07 1.94
CA ILE A 63 3.69 -1.59 0.60
C ILE A 63 3.31 -0.10 0.72
N LEU A 64 4.03 0.75 0.00
CA LEU A 64 3.86 2.21 -0.02
C LEU A 64 2.92 2.63 -1.18
N GLY A 65 2.75 3.94 -1.38
CA GLY A 65 1.90 4.51 -2.42
C GLY A 65 0.57 5.00 -1.85
N HIS A 66 0.25 6.26 -2.12
CA HIS A 66 -0.98 6.92 -1.65
C HIS A 66 -1.67 7.77 -2.73
N GLU A 67 -1.20 7.66 -3.99
CA GLU A 67 -1.76 8.35 -5.15
C GLU A 67 -2.22 7.37 -6.25
N PRO A 68 -3.11 6.40 -5.95
CA PRO A 68 -3.55 5.42 -6.94
C PRO A 68 -4.73 5.92 -7.79
N GLY A 69 -4.82 5.36 -9.00
CA GLY A 69 -6.03 5.32 -9.84
C GLY A 69 -6.34 3.87 -10.21
N GLY A 70 -7.59 3.45 -10.04
CA GLY A 70 -7.97 2.06 -10.24
C GLY A 70 -9.47 1.84 -10.36
N ILE A 71 -9.86 0.57 -10.35
CA ILE A 71 -11.25 0.14 -10.40
C ILE A 71 -11.59 -0.69 -9.16
N VAL A 72 -12.83 -0.60 -8.68
CA VAL A 72 -13.32 -1.46 -7.62
C VAL A 72 -13.39 -2.90 -8.12
N GLU A 73 -12.73 -3.83 -7.43
CA GLU A 73 -12.73 -5.25 -7.78
C GLU A 73 -13.77 -6.01 -6.94
N SER A 74 -13.85 -5.74 -5.64
CA SER A 74 -14.88 -6.29 -4.76
C SER A 74 -15.11 -5.41 -3.54
N ILE A 75 -16.28 -5.58 -2.91
CA ILE A 75 -16.68 -4.85 -1.71
C ILE A 75 -17.01 -5.81 -0.58
N GLY A 76 -16.71 -5.40 0.64
CA GLY A 76 -17.12 -6.08 1.85
C GLY A 76 -18.56 -5.82 2.24
N GLN A 77 -19.05 -6.59 3.21
CA GLN A 77 -20.41 -6.41 3.74
C GLN A 77 -20.61 -4.99 4.29
N GLY A 78 -21.75 -4.37 3.96
CA GLY A 78 -22.14 -3.07 4.50
C GLY A 78 -21.51 -1.87 3.80
N VAL A 79 -20.78 -2.07 2.70
CA VAL A 79 -20.38 -0.99 1.79
C VAL A 79 -21.56 -0.68 0.88
N THR A 80 -21.96 0.59 0.83
CA THR A 80 -23.08 1.09 0.01
C THR A 80 -22.71 2.23 -0.92
N GLU A 81 -21.51 2.78 -0.78
CA GLU A 81 -20.97 3.91 -1.55
C GLU A 81 -19.53 3.60 -1.98
N LEU A 82 -19.11 4.20 -3.10
CA LEU A 82 -17.81 3.98 -3.77
C LEU A 82 -17.20 5.30 -4.23
#